data_AF-Q9JY81-F1
#
_entry.id   AF-Q9JY81-F1
#
_cell.length_a   1.000
_cell.length_b   1.000
_cell.length_c   1.000
_cell.angle_alpha   90.00
_cell.angle_beta   90.00
_cell.angle_gamma   90.00
#
_symmetry.space_group_name_H-M   'P 1'
#
loop_
_entity.id
_entity.type
_entity.pdbx_description
1 polymer ?
#
loop_
_entity_poly.entity_id
_entity_poly.type
_entity_poly.pdbx_seq_one_letter_code
_entity_poly.pdbx_strand_id
1 'polypeptide(L)'
;MSEQTALAVCADGVETALAEAASLLEEGCGSVLVLAADDPLPEGYAVSATRAPFAYALAMVLTKGTRYSLTLSASDDMPSEAGMLPEAYWSGLEWVRFLLNGSRECRRVYRNREWLWQRNG
;
A
#
# COMPACT_ATOMS: atom_id res chain seq x y z
N MET A 1 21.78 9.90 11.79
CA MET A 1 20.47 10.16 12.41
C MET A 1 19.52 9.12 11.86
N SER A 2 18.73 8.44 12.68
CA SER A 2 17.72 7.48 12.22
C SER A 2 16.36 8.16 12.25
N GLU A 3 15.77 8.39 11.08
CA GLU A 3 14.43 8.94 10.96
C GLU A 3 13.38 7.82 10.94
N GLN A 4 12.23 8.07 11.56
CA GLN A 4 11.16 7.10 11.72
C GLN A 4 9.82 7.83 11.59
N THR A 5 8.96 7.32 10.71
CA THR A 5 7.58 7.81 10.52
C THR A 5 6.62 6.64 10.72
N ALA A 6 5.54 6.86 11.46
CA ALA A 6 4.43 5.92 11.59
C ALA A 6 3.19 6.52 10.92
N LEU A 7 2.55 5.74 10.05
CA LEU A 7 1.41 6.18 9.25
C LEU A 7 0.17 5.37 9.61
N ALA A 8 -0.96 6.06 9.77
CA ALA A 8 -2.28 5.46 9.84
C ALA A 8 -3.13 6.11 8.74
N VAL A 9 -3.45 5.32 7.71
CA VAL A 9 -4.23 5.76 6.55
C VAL A 9 -5.36 4.77 6.30
N CYS A 10 -6.32 5.14 5.44
CA CYS A 10 -7.52 4.33 5.23
C CYS A 10 -7.20 3.03 4.47
N ALA A 11 -7.18 3.05 3.14
CA ALA A 11 -7.13 1.82 2.33
C ALA A 11 -5.84 1.69 1.48
N ASP A 12 -5.14 2.81 1.20
CA ASP A 12 -3.91 2.88 0.41
C ASP A 12 -2.64 2.91 1.29
N GLY A 13 -2.61 2.06 2.32
CA GLY A 13 -1.54 1.98 3.34
C GLY A 13 -0.15 1.77 2.78
N VAL A 14 0.02 0.71 2.00
CA VAL A 14 1.31 0.34 1.42
C VAL A 14 1.80 1.41 0.45
N GLU A 15 0.95 1.88 -0.46
CA GLU A 15 1.30 2.90 -1.44
C GLU A 15 1.68 4.23 -0.79
N THR A 16 0.94 4.66 0.23
CA THR A 16 1.24 5.89 0.95
C THR A 16 2.57 5.78 1.72
N ALA A 17 2.84 4.64 2.35
CA ALA A 17 4.11 4.41 3.04
C ALA A 17 5.31 4.39 2.07
N LEU A 18 5.10 3.88 0.85
CA LEU A 18 6.13 3.89 -0.19
C LEU A 18 6.37 5.29 -0.75
N ALA A 19 5.32 6.12 -0.86
CA ALA A 19 5.46 7.53 -1.23
C ALA A 19 6.27 8.32 -0.18
N GLU A 20 5.98 8.13 1.11
CA GLU A 20 6.76 8.74 2.20
C GLU A 20 8.23 8.27 2.18
N ALA A 21 8.45 6.97 2.02
CA ALA A 21 9.80 6.41 1.96
C ALA A 21 10.60 6.92 0.75
N ALA A 22 9.93 7.22 -0.38
CA ALA A 22 10.57 7.84 -1.53
C ALA A 22 11.09 9.25 -1.21
N SER A 23 10.34 10.05 -0.44
CA SER A 23 10.80 11.36 0.04
C SER A 23 12.08 11.25 0.88
N LEU A 24 12.12 10.30 1.82
CA LEU A 24 13.32 10.05 2.65
C LEU A 24 14.53 9.62 1.81
N LEU A 25 14.31 8.81 0.77
CA LEU A 25 15.37 8.45 -0.18
C LEU A 25 15.85 9.71 -0.92
N GLU A 26 14.95 10.58 -1.37
CA GLU A 26 15.30 11.84 -2.03
C GLU A 26 16.09 12.81 -1.14
N GLU A 27 15.83 12.81 0.17
CA GLU A 27 16.59 13.58 1.16
C GLU A 27 18.01 13.03 1.43
N GLY A 28 18.36 11.89 0.83
CA GLY A 28 19.72 11.34 0.85
C GLY A 28 19.87 10.06 1.67
N CYS A 29 18.79 9.46 2.16
CA CYS A 29 18.86 8.15 2.79
C CYS A 29 19.28 7.08 1.77
N GLY A 30 20.30 6.27 2.10
CA GLY A 30 20.77 5.19 1.22
C GLY A 30 19.78 4.04 1.08
N SER A 31 19.00 3.78 2.12
CA SER A 31 17.95 2.77 2.15
C SER A 31 16.89 3.10 3.20
N VAL A 32 15.64 2.69 2.98
CA VAL A 32 14.53 2.86 3.92
C VAL A 32 13.85 1.52 4.17
N LEU A 33 13.62 1.18 5.43
CA LEU A 33 12.80 0.02 5.81
C LEU A 33 11.34 0.46 5.95
N VAL A 34 10.47 -0.13 5.14
CA VAL A 34 9.02 0.05 5.24
C VAL A 34 8.38 -1.19 5.83
N LEU A 35 7.53 -1.00 6.83
CA LEU A 35 6.77 -2.04 7.51
C LEU A 35 5.27 -1.73 7.38
N ALA A 36 4.51 -2.66 6.82
CA ALA A 36 3.05 -2.64 6.83
C ALA A 36 2.57 -3.85 7.62
N ALA A 37 1.84 -3.62 8.71
CA ALA A 37 1.33 -4.68 9.58
C ALA A 37 -0.17 -4.51 9.76
N ASP A 38 -0.89 -5.64 9.70
CA ASP A 38 -2.32 -5.71 9.90
C ASP A 38 -2.64 -6.88 10.84
N ASP A 39 -3.62 -6.67 11.71
CA ASP A 39 -4.08 -7.63 12.70
C ASP A 39 -5.60 -7.78 12.59
N PRO A 40 -6.17 -9.00 12.69
CA PRO A 40 -7.60 -9.20 12.84
C PRO A 40 -8.17 -8.37 13.99
N LEU A 41 -9.41 -7.93 13.82
CA LEU A 41 -10.12 -7.24 14.87
C LEU A 41 -10.52 -8.24 15.98
N PRO A 42 -10.23 -7.95 17.27
CA PRO A 42 -10.70 -8.79 18.36
C PRO A 42 -12.23 -8.86 18.42
N GLU A 43 -12.78 -10.03 18.77
CA GLU A 43 -14.23 -10.30 18.79
C GLU A 43 -15.06 -9.32 19.65
N GLY A 44 -14.43 -8.66 20.63
CA GLY A 44 -15.08 -7.69 21.52
C GLY A 44 -15.41 -6.33 20.88
N TYR A 45 -14.93 -6.04 19.67
CA TYR A 45 -15.22 -4.79 18.98
C TYR A 45 -16.44 -4.93 18.06
N ALA A 46 -17.55 -4.30 18.46
CA ALA A 46 -18.78 -4.25 17.66
C ALA A 46 -18.68 -3.24 16.50
N VAL A 47 -17.73 -3.42 15.59
CA VAL A 47 -17.63 -2.62 14.36
C VAL A 47 -17.66 -3.54 13.14
N SER A 48 -18.51 -3.18 12.17
CA SER A 48 -18.53 -3.85 10.87
C SER A 48 -17.35 -3.35 10.04
N ALA A 49 -16.20 -4.02 10.19
CA ALA A 49 -14.99 -3.72 9.43
C ALA A 49 -14.41 -5.01 8.84
N THR A 50 -14.16 -5.01 7.53
CA THR A 50 -13.42 -6.10 6.88
C THR A 50 -11.94 -5.98 7.23
N ARG A 51 -11.35 -7.04 7.77
CA ARG A 51 -9.92 -7.16 8.08
C ARG A 51 -9.40 -8.49 7.58
N ALA A 52 -8.08 -8.65 7.52
CA ALA A 52 -7.47 -9.95 7.30
C ALA A 52 -7.90 -10.93 8.43
N PRO A 53 -8.17 -12.20 8.13
CA PRO A 53 -8.56 -13.25 9.08
C PRO A 53 -7.36 -13.75 9.90
N PHE A 54 -6.15 -13.28 9.60
CA PHE A 54 -4.94 -13.59 10.36
C PHE A 54 -4.00 -12.37 10.37
N ALA A 55 -3.20 -12.28 11.42
CA ALA A 55 -2.18 -11.24 11.58
C ALA A 55 -1.07 -11.43 10.54
N TYR A 56 -0.64 -10.35 9.90
CA TYR A 56 0.48 -10.39 8.96
C TYR A 56 1.29 -9.10 9.00
N ALA A 57 2.55 -9.20 8.55
CA ALA A 57 3.41 -8.05 8.33
C ALA A 57 4.20 -8.22 7.03
N LEU A 58 4.32 -7.13 6.28
CA LEU A 58 5.18 -6.99 5.12
C LEU A 58 6.33 -6.04 5.47
N ALA A 59 7.55 -6.51 5.26
CA ALA A 59 8.77 -5.72 5.39
C ALA A 59 9.43 -5.54 4.02
N MET A 60 9.79 -4.31 3.68
CA MET A 60 10.46 -3.97 2.42
C MET A 60 11.67 -3.09 2.70
N VAL A 61 12.82 -3.45 2.12
CA VAL A 61 13.99 -2.56 2.08
C VAL A 61 14.01 -1.87 0.74
N LEU A 62 13.81 -0.56 0.75
CA LEU A 62 13.82 0.28 -0.44
C LEU A 62 15.19 0.91 -0.63
N THR A 63 15.58 1.02 -1.90
CA THR A 63 16.75 1.78 -2.35
C THR A 63 16.36 2.55 -3.60
N LYS A 64 17.01 3.67 -3.89
CA LYS A 64 16.80 4.39 -5.15
C LYS A 64 17.01 3.46 -6.35
N GLY A 65 16.13 3.57 -7.35
CA GLY A 65 16.19 2.76 -8.55
C GLY A 65 14.94 2.93 -9.42
N THR A 66 14.90 2.22 -10.55
CA THR A 66 13.86 2.39 -11.57
C THR A 66 13.08 1.11 -11.86
N ARG A 67 13.31 0.01 -11.13
CA ARG A 67 12.68 -1.30 -11.40
C ARG A 67 11.16 -1.30 -11.20
N TYR A 68 10.66 -0.41 -10.35
CA TYR A 68 9.24 -0.23 -10.10
C TYR A 68 8.91 1.25 -10.19
N SER A 69 7.73 1.56 -10.73
CA SER A 69 7.11 2.88 -10.63
C SER A 69 5.73 2.76 -10.01
N LEU A 70 5.36 3.81 -9.28
CA LEU A 70 4.09 3.94 -8.61
C LEU A 70 3.50 5.30 -8.98
N THR A 71 2.32 5.32 -9.58
CA THR A 71 1.65 6.55 -10.03
C THR A 71 0.28 6.65 -9.36
N LEU A 72 0.00 7.81 -8.74
CA LEU A 72 -1.31 8.14 -8.20
C LEU A 72 -2.10 8.99 -9.20
N SER A 73 -3.32 8.53 -9.54
CA SER A 73 -4.36 9.34 -10.19
C SER A 73 -5.50 9.53 -9.19
N ALA A 74 -5.94 10.76 -8.99
CA ALA A 74 -7.08 11.06 -8.11
C ALA A 74 -8.17 11.78 -8.91
N SER A 75 -9.42 11.40 -8.69
CA SER A 75 -10.60 12.08 -9.24
C SER A 75 -11.33 12.85 -8.14
N ASP A 76 -11.91 14.00 -8.49
CA ASP A 76 -12.84 14.70 -7.59
C ASP A 76 -14.22 14.01 -7.54
N ASP A 77 -14.54 13.21 -8.56
CA ASP A 77 -15.74 12.39 -8.59
C ASP A 77 -15.57 11.15 -7.70
N MET A 78 -16.44 11.02 -6.71
CA MET A 78 -16.59 9.81 -5.89
C MET A 78 -17.39 8.77 -6.67
N PRO A 79 -16.80 7.59 -6.98
CA PRO A 79 -17.59 6.51 -7.56
C PRO A 79 -18.67 6.05 -6.58
N SER A 80 -19.83 5.64 -7.10
CA SER A 80 -20.92 5.12 -6.27
C SER A 80 -20.46 3.86 -5.53
N GLU A 81 -20.85 3.71 -4.26
CA GLU A 81 -20.49 2.55 -3.41
C GLU A 81 -20.80 1.20 -4.08
N ALA A 82 -21.77 1.16 -5.01
CA ALA A 82 -22.19 -0.02 -5.75
C ALA A 82 -21.13 -0.58 -6.73
N GLY A 83 -20.10 0.20 -7.10
CA GLY A 83 -18.98 -0.23 -7.95
C GLY A 83 -17.70 -0.57 -7.18
N MET A 84 -17.68 -0.37 -5.86
CA MET A 84 -16.52 -0.66 -5.04
C MET A 84 -16.46 -2.17 -4.79
N LEU A 85 -15.45 -2.83 -5.37
CA LEU A 85 -15.07 -4.17 -4.90
C LEU A 85 -14.86 -4.10 -3.38
N PRO A 86 -15.22 -5.15 -2.60
CA PRO A 86 -14.92 -5.19 -1.18
C PRO A 86 -13.46 -4.80 -1.03
N GLU A 87 -13.20 -3.66 -0.35
CA GLU A 87 -11.86 -3.09 -0.25
C GLU A 87 -10.93 -4.25 0.10
N ALA A 88 -10.07 -4.65 -0.84
CA ALA A 88 -9.12 -5.72 -0.61
C ALA A 88 -8.08 -5.11 0.34
N TYR A 89 -8.44 -5.09 1.62
CA TYR A 89 -7.75 -4.43 2.73
C TYR A 89 -6.33 -4.98 2.94
N TRP A 90 -6.05 -6.13 2.33
CA TRP A 90 -4.79 -6.88 2.27
C TRP A 90 -3.77 -6.25 1.30
N SER A 91 -3.65 -4.93 1.28
CA SER A 91 -2.81 -4.21 0.31
C SER A 91 -1.35 -4.71 0.32
N GLY A 92 -0.83 -5.16 1.47
CA GLY A 92 0.49 -5.80 1.57
C GLY A 92 0.55 -7.16 0.86
N LEU A 93 -0.40 -8.06 1.14
CA LEU A 93 -0.42 -9.39 0.54
C LEU A 93 -0.71 -9.35 -0.97
N GLU A 94 -1.60 -8.48 -1.40
CA GLU A 94 -1.87 -8.28 -2.82
C GLU A 94 -0.63 -7.69 -3.54
N TRP A 95 0.25 -6.97 -2.84
CA TRP A 95 1.51 -6.48 -3.43
C TRP A 95 2.50 -7.63 -3.57
N VAL A 96 2.59 -8.50 -2.56
CA VAL A 96 3.37 -9.75 -2.66
C VAL A 96 2.86 -10.61 -3.82
N ARG A 97 1.54 -10.70 -4.01
CA ARG A 97 0.94 -11.40 -5.14
C ARG A 97 1.35 -10.81 -6.48
N PHE A 98 1.34 -9.48 -6.62
CA PHE A 98 1.87 -8.77 -7.78
C PHE A 98 3.37 -9.01 -8.00
N LEU A 99 4.16 -9.04 -6.93
CA LEU A 99 5.59 -9.33 -7.03
C LEU A 99 5.85 -10.74 -7.56
N LEU A 100 5.10 -11.73 -7.06
CA LEU A 100 5.30 -13.15 -7.36
C LEU A 100 4.68 -13.59 -8.68
N ASN A 101 3.58 -12.97 -9.12
CA ASN A 101 2.91 -13.36 -10.37
C ASN A 101 3.65 -12.89 -11.64
N GLY A 102 4.67 -12.03 -11.50
CA GLY A 102 5.44 -11.53 -12.63
C GLY A 102 4.69 -10.56 -13.54
N SER A 103 3.53 -10.05 -13.11
CA SER A 103 2.77 -9.05 -13.85
C SER A 103 3.60 -7.79 -14.08
N ARG A 104 3.44 -7.17 -15.26
CA ARG A 104 4.10 -5.90 -15.59
C ARG A 104 3.39 -4.70 -14.98
N GLU A 105 2.09 -4.81 -14.72
CA GLU A 105 1.28 -3.75 -14.13
C GLU A 105 0.24 -4.31 -13.15
N CYS A 106 -0.14 -3.49 -12.18
CA CYS A 106 -1.27 -3.73 -11.29
C CYS A 106 -1.94 -2.41 -10.95
N ARG A 107 -3.25 -2.30 -11.22
CA ARG A 107 -4.07 -1.14 -10.89
C ARG A 107 -4.83 -1.41 -9.59
N ARG A 108 -4.77 -0.46 -8.67
CA ARG A 108 -5.46 -0.52 -7.38
C ARG A 108 -6.29 0.72 -7.18
N VAL A 109 -7.60 0.53 -6.96
CA VAL A 109 -8.54 1.62 -6.78
C VAL A 109 -9.04 1.63 -5.35
N TYR A 110 -8.86 2.75 -4.68
CA TYR A 110 -9.30 3.02 -3.32
C TYR A 110 -10.14 4.29 -3.33
N ARG A 111 -11.47 4.14 -3.33
CA ARG A 111 -12.43 5.26 -3.44
C ARG A 111 -12.17 6.10 -4.70
N ASN A 112 -11.72 7.33 -4.54
CA ASN A 112 -11.42 8.27 -5.61
C ASN A 112 -9.92 8.32 -5.97
N ARG A 113 -9.12 7.42 -5.39
CA ARG A 113 -7.69 7.30 -5.64
C ARG A 113 -7.39 6.03 -6.38
N GLU A 114 -6.49 6.14 -7.32
CA GLU A 114 -6.01 5.04 -8.12
C GLU A 114 -4.50 5.01 -8.15
N TRP A 115 -3.96 3.87 -7.76
CA TRP A 115 -2.55 3.59 -7.81
C TRP A 115 -2.26 2.62 -8.95
N LEU A 116 -1.35 3.02 -9.84
CA LEU A 116 -0.81 2.17 -10.89
C LEU A 116 0.60 1.74 -10.48
N TRP A 117 0.74 0.45 -10.18
CA TRP A 117 2.01 -0.24 -10.06
C TRP A 117 2.51 -0.66 -11.42
N GLN A 118 3.78 -0.38 -11.71
CA GLN A 118 4.45 -0.90 -12.91
C GLN A 118 5.80 -1.48 -12.54
N ARG A 119 6.12 -2.60 -13.18
CA ARG A 119 7.44 -3.23 -13.14
C ARG A 119 8.15 -2.91 -14.44
N ASN A 120 9.24 -2.17 -14.34
CA ASN A 120 10.05 -1.76 -15.47
C ASN A 120 11.09 -2.86 -15.75
N GLY A 121 10.94 -3.54 -16.89
CA GLY A 121 11.71 -4.71 -17.31
C GLY A 121 10.95 -5.50 -18.37
#